data_AF-A0A1D9BH08-F1
#
_entry.id   AF-A0A1D9BH08-F1
#
_cell.length_a   1.000
_cell.length_b   1.000
_cell.length_c   1.000
_cell.angle_alpha   90.00
_cell.angle_beta   90.00
_cell.angle_gamma   90.00
#
_symmetry.space_group_name_H-M   'P 1'
#
loop_
_entity.id
_entity.type
_entity.pdbx_description
1 polymer ?
#
loop_
_entity_poly.entity_id
_entity_poly.type
_entity_poly.pdbx_seq_one_letter_code
_entity_poly.pdbx_strand_id
1 'polypeptide(L)'
;MFGFLKTRKRARLLAANPIPDALWQQVMRAPLFIGLSDSERLTLRDHAAWFLAEKTITPVNGLELADAARVLLAAQAVLPILHLGFDAYDDWHEVIVYPGQFLSRDRYTDHIGLVHEFEQELAGQARSDGPVLLSWLDVSESPWLDGWNVVIHEFAHKLDMRSGDANGCPPLHKGMDYAGWKRSFSLAFDDLSRRADHQLYSPIDLYAAENPAECFAVFSEYFFETPHALTDHYPAIYEQLKAFYKQDPAARLPRVRYRPCFEPVNFGPVTIPTPAPEY
;
A
#
# COMPACT_ATOMS: atom_id res chain seq x y z
N MET A 1 -28.76 -13.13 -9.32
CA MET A 1 -29.29 -11.87 -9.90
C MET A 1 -28.42 -10.66 -9.58
N PHE A 2 -28.00 -10.44 -8.33
CA PHE A 2 -27.17 -9.28 -7.93
C PHE A 2 -25.80 -9.18 -8.62
N GLY A 3 -25.08 -10.29 -8.82
CA GLY A 3 -23.76 -10.28 -9.47
C GLY A 3 -23.80 -9.77 -10.92
N PHE A 4 -24.81 -10.20 -11.70
CA PHE A 4 -24.95 -9.77 -13.10
C PHE A 4 -25.22 -8.26 -13.25
N LEU A 5 -25.99 -7.67 -12.32
CA LEU A 5 -26.24 -6.24 -12.28
C LEU A 5 -24.99 -5.45 -11.91
N LYS A 6 -24.22 -5.92 -10.91
CA LYS A 6 -22.90 -5.35 -10.56
C LYS A 6 -21.94 -5.37 -11.77
N THR A 7 -21.83 -6.51 -12.47
CA THR A 7 -20.97 -6.63 -13.66
C THR A 7 -21.38 -5.68 -14.78
N ARG A 8 -22.68 -5.54 -15.06
CA ARG A 8 -23.18 -4.60 -16.09
C ARG A 8 -22.96 -3.14 -15.71
N LYS A 9 -23.20 -2.76 -14.44
CA LYS A 9 -22.89 -1.41 -13.93
C LYS A 9 -21.40 -1.12 -14.13
N ARG A 10 -20.53 -2.07 -13.76
CA ARG A 10 -19.08 -1.97 -13.90
C ARG A 10 -18.63 -1.79 -15.36
N ALA A 11 -19.12 -2.62 -16.28
CA ALA A 11 -18.77 -2.48 -17.70
C ALA A 11 -19.16 -1.11 -18.27
N ARG A 12 -20.32 -0.57 -17.86
CA ARG A 12 -20.75 0.79 -18.24
C ARG A 12 -19.87 1.87 -17.62
N LEU A 13 -19.49 1.72 -16.35
CA LEU A 13 -18.62 2.66 -15.66
C LEU A 13 -17.24 2.73 -16.31
N LEU A 14 -16.63 1.58 -16.64
CA LEU A 14 -15.34 1.53 -17.32
C LEU A 14 -15.40 2.13 -18.72
N ALA A 15 -16.47 1.83 -19.47
CA ALA A 15 -16.69 2.41 -20.80
C ALA A 15 -16.89 3.94 -20.75
N ALA A 16 -17.46 4.46 -19.67
CA ALA A 16 -17.70 5.91 -19.48
C ALA A 16 -16.46 6.65 -18.95
N ASN A 17 -15.55 5.98 -18.26
CA ASN A 17 -14.38 6.57 -17.61
C ASN A 17 -13.06 5.91 -18.04
N PRO A 18 -12.73 5.88 -19.34
CA PRO A 18 -11.46 5.33 -19.77
C PRO A 18 -10.30 6.24 -19.33
N ILE A 19 -9.27 5.67 -18.71
CA ILE A 19 -7.98 6.36 -18.54
C ILE A 19 -7.40 6.58 -19.93
N PRO A 20 -6.98 7.79 -20.36
CA PRO A 20 -6.39 7.99 -21.69
C PRO A 20 -5.10 7.20 -21.93
N ASP A 21 -4.86 6.71 -23.16
CA ASP A 21 -3.69 5.88 -23.49
C ASP A 21 -2.37 6.56 -23.16
N ALA A 22 -2.20 7.83 -23.53
CA ALA A 22 -0.96 8.58 -23.27
C ALA A 22 -0.67 8.68 -21.77
N LEU A 23 -1.71 8.90 -20.96
CA LEU A 23 -1.60 9.00 -19.51
C LEU A 23 -1.23 7.65 -18.89
N TRP A 24 -1.88 6.58 -19.34
CA TRP A 24 -1.57 5.22 -18.91
C TRP A 24 -0.13 4.84 -19.23
N GLN A 25 0.33 5.11 -20.46
CA GLN A 25 1.70 4.83 -20.88
C GLN A 25 2.74 5.63 -20.09
N GLN A 26 2.41 6.85 -19.66
CA GLN A 26 3.28 7.62 -18.77
C GLN A 26 3.42 6.93 -17.40
N VAL A 27 2.31 6.54 -16.78
CA VAL A 27 2.31 5.90 -15.45
C VAL A 27 2.99 4.52 -15.48
N MET A 28 2.79 3.73 -16.54
CA MET A 28 3.43 2.42 -16.70
C MET A 28 4.95 2.45 -16.88
N ARG A 29 5.58 3.63 -16.94
CA ARG A 29 7.04 3.78 -16.93
C ARG A 29 7.63 3.65 -15.52
N ALA A 30 6.82 3.75 -14.47
CA ALA A 30 7.32 3.64 -13.10
C ALA A 30 7.89 2.22 -12.84
N PRO A 31 9.05 2.11 -12.16
CA PRO A 31 9.70 0.82 -11.91
C PRO A 31 8.82 -0.26 -11.28
N LEU A 32 7.91 0.10 -10.37
CA LEU A 32 6.94 -0.81 -9.76
C LEU A 32 6.17 -1.69 -10.76
N PHE A 33 5.90 -1.20 -11.98
CA PHE A 33 5.10 -1.89 -13.00
C PHE A 33 5.94 -2.70 -14.01
N ILE A 34 7.25 -2.79 -13.83
CA ILE A 34 8.14 -3.60 -14.66
C ILE A 34 7.70 -5.08 -14.63
N GLY A 35 7.75 -5.75 -15.78
CA GLY A 35 7.48 -7.18 -15.90
C GLY A 35 6.00 -7.58 -15.94
N LEU A 36 5.05 -6.66 -15.70
CA LEU A 36 3.63 -6.95 -15.93
C LEU A 36 3.37 -7.25 -17.42
N SER A 37 2.68 -8.36 -17.69
CA SER A 37 2.21 -8.74 -19.02
C SER A 37 1.17 -7.76 -19.58
N ASP A 38 0.93 -7.80 -20.89
CA ASP A 38 -0.06 -6.94 -21.52
C ASP A 38 -1.48 -7.16 -20.95
N SER A 39 -1.84 -8.40 -20.62
CA SER A 39 -3.14 -8.67 -19.99
C SER A 39 -3.23 -8.14 -18.57
N GLU A 40 -2.15 -8.24 -17.79
CA GLU A 40 -2.10 -7.67 -16.44
C GLU A 40 -2.16 -6.14 -16.50
N ARG A 41 -1.47 -5.50 -17.45
CA ARG A 41 -1.53 -4.04 -17.66
C ARG A 41 -2.93 -3.58 -18.03
N LEU A 42 -3.63 -4.31 -18.91
CA LEU A 42 -5.03 -3.99 -19.24
C LEU A 42 -5.94 -4.16 -18.02
N THR A 43 -5.76 -5.25 -17.28
CA THR A 43 -6.55 -5.52 -16.07
C THR A 43 -6.29 -4.44 -15.02
N LEU A 44 -5.04 -4.05 -14.79
CA LEU A 44 -4.65 -3.00 -13.85
C LEU A 44 -5.25 -1.65 -14.27
N ARG A 45 -5.26 -1.32 -15.56
CA ARG A 45 -5.91 -0.10 -16.08
C ARG A 45 -7.40 -0.08 -15.79
N ASP A 46 -8.10 -1.20 -15.98
CA ASP A 46 -9.52 -1.32 -15.64
C ASP A 46 -9.74 -1.17 -14.13
N HIS A 47 -8.85 -1.71 -13.29
CA HIS A 47 -8.90 -1.54 -11.84
C HIS A 47 -8.69 -0.08 -11.44
N ALA A 48 -7.70 0.59 -12.03
CA ALA A 48 -7.41 1.99 -11.76
C ALA A 48 -8.55 2.91 -12.23
N ALA A 49 -9.15 2.65 -13.40
CA ALA A 49 -10.30 3.39 -13.90
C ALA A 49 -11.52 3.24 -12.98
N TRP A 50 -11.77 2.01 -12.51
CA TRP A 50 -12.81 1.76 -11.51
C TRP A 50 -12.53 2.50 -10.20
N PHE A 51 -11.29 2.45 -9.72
CA PHE A 51 -10.86 3.11 -8.50
C PHE A 51 -11.10 4.63 -8.56
N LEU A 52 -10.67 5.27 -9.65
CA LEU A 52 -10.85 6.71 -9.88
C LEU A 52 -12.32 7.14 -9.96
N ALA A 53 -13.21 6.24 -10.37
CA ALA A 53 -14.64 6.52 -10.52
C ALA A 53 -15.45 6.24 -9.25
N GLU A 54 -15.03 5.27 -8.43
CA GLU A 54 -15.78 4.85 -7.23
C GLU A 54 -15.13 5.32 -5.92
N LYS A 55 -13.89 5.82 -5.95
CA LYS A 55 -13.21 6.47 -4.82
C LYS A 55 -13.06 7.96 -5.05
N THR A 56 -13.42 8.75 -4.06
CA THR A 56 -13.13 10.19 -4.03
C THR A 56 -11.68 10.38 -3.62
N ILE A 57 -10.88 11.05 -4.46
CA ILE A 57 -9.53 11.48 -4.10
C ILE A 57 -9.57 12.97 -3.84
N THR A 58 -9.37 13.36 -2.57
CA THR A 58 -9.49 14.72 -2.03
C THR A 58 -8.10 15.26 -1.67
N PRO A 59 -7.44 16.03 -2.54
CA PRO A 59 -6.25 16.79 -2.18
C PRO A 59 -6.62 17.88 -1.17
N VAL A 60 -5.77 18.08 -0.16
CA VAL A 60 -5.96 19.10 0.88
C VAL A 60 -4.75 20.03 0.98
N ASN A 61 -4.87 21.09 1.80
CA ASN A 61 -3.80 22.06 2.06
C ASN A 61 -3.21 22.71 0.79
N GLY A 62 -4.07 23.00 -0.20
CA GLY A 62 -3.68 23.64 -1.45
C GLY A 62 -2.94 22.73 -2.44
N LEU A 63 -2.87 21.42 -2.17
CA LEU A 63 -2.33 20.45 -3.12
C LEU A 63 -3.23 20.38 -4.36
N GLU A 64 -2.61 20.47 -5.54
CA GLU A 64 -3.28 20.18 -6.81
C GLU A 64 -2.71 18.89 -7.41
N LEU A 65 -3.56 17.88 -7.56
CA LEU A 65 -3.19 16.63 -8.21
C LEU A 65 -3.60 16.64 -9.68
N ALA A 66 -2.60 16.69 -10.56
CA ALA A 66 -2.78 16.46 -11.99
C ALA A 66 -3.29 15.04 -12.29
N ASP A 67 -3.87 14.83 -13.47
CA ASP A 67 -4.44 13.54 -13.85
C ASP A 67 -3.41 12.40 -13.78
N ALA A 68 -2.16 12.65 -14.16
CA ALA A 68 -1.10 11.65 -14.10
C ALA A 68 -0.82 11.19 -12.66
N ALA A 69 -0.86 12.12 -11.71
CA ALA A 69 -0.67 11.85 -10.30
C ALA A 69 -1.81 10.98 -9.74
N ARG A 70 -3.06 11.32 -10.09
CA ARG A 70 -4.24 10.53 -9.72
C ARG A 70 -4.19 9.11 -10.29
N VAL A 71 -3.82 8.96 -11.56
CA VAL A 71 -3.68 7.65 -12.20
C VAL A 71 -2.53 6.85 -11.59
N LEU A 72 -1.40 7.49 -11.25
CA LEU A 72 -0.29 6.82 -10.56
C LEU A 72 -0.73 6.28 -9.20
N LEU A 73 -1.36 7.11 -8.37
CA LEU A 73 -1.91 6.70 -7.07
C LEU A 73 -2.89 5.53 -7.24
N ALA A 74 -3.83 5.63 -8.19
CA ALA A 74 -4.81 4.58 -8.45
C ALA A 74 -4.15 3.27 -8.92
N ALA A 75 -3.14 3.34 -9.78
CA ALA A 75 -2.43 2.17 -10.27
C ALA A 75 -1.62 1.46 -9.16
N GLN A 76 -0.98 2.23 -8.26
CA GLN A 76 -0.32 1.69 -7.08
C GLN A 76 -1.32 1.02 -6.13
N ALA A 77 -2.40 1.74 -5.79
CA ALA A 77 -3.46 1.29 -4.90
C ALA A 77 -4.08 -0.04 -5.32
N VAL A 78 -4.32 -0.22 -6.63
CA VAL A 78 -5.02 -1.40 -7.16
C VAL A 78 -4.11 -2.56 -7.55
N LEU A 79 -2.79 -2.38 -7.53
CA LEU A 79 -1.84 -3.46 -7.81
C LEU A 79 -1.99 -4.65 -6.83
N PRO A 80 -2.12 -4.46 -5.50
CA PRO A 80 -2.41 -5.55 -4.57
C PRO A 80 -3.67 -6.36 -4.91
N ILE A 81 -4.70 -5.72 -5.45
CA ILE A 81 -5.98 -6.36 -5.74
C ILE A 81 -6.14 -6.85 -7.19
N LEU A 82 -5.08 -6.80 -8.01
CA LEU A 82 -5.11 -7.16 -9.43
C LEU A 82 -5.78 -8.52 -9.71
N HIS A 83 -5.57 -9.49 -8.82
CA HIS A 83 -6.14 -10.84 -8.90
C HIS A 83 -7.08 -11.19 -7.74
N LEU A 84 -7.38 -10.21 -6.88
CA LEU A 84 -8.38 -10.32 -5.80
C LEU A 84 -9.75 -9.80 -6.26
N GLY A 85 -9.74 -8.87 -7.23
CA GLY A 85 -10.93 -8.23 -7.76
C GLY A 85 -11.34 -7.00 -6.95
N PHE A 86 -12.25 -6.20 -7.53
CA PHE A 86 -12.68 -4.91 -7.00
C PHE A 86 -13.36 -4.97 -5.63
N ASP A 87 -14.04 -6.09 -5.35
CA ASP A 87 -14.74 -6.27 -4.08
C ASP A 87 -13.76 -6.26 -2.90
N ALA A 88 -12.44 -6.38 -3.12
CA ALA A 88 -11.43 -6.25 -2.09
C ALA A 88 -11.31 -4.84 -1.47
N TYR A 89 -11.81 -3.79 -2.15
CA TYR A 89 -11.84 -2.42 -1.62
C TYR A 89 -13.24 -1.79 -1.69
N ASP A 90 -14.33 -2.56 -1.74
CA ASP A 90 -15.67 -2.01 -1.96
C ASP A 90 -16.35 -1.38 -0.72
N ASP A 91 -15.70 -1.44 0.44
CA ASP A 91 -16.21 -1.10 1.77
C ASP A 91 -15.80 0.30 2.30
N TRP A 92 -15.01 1.06 1.54
CA TRP A 92 -14.61 2.44 1.87
C TRP A 92 -14.60 3.32 0.61
N HIS A 93 -14.57 4.65 0.75
CA HIS A 93 -14.88 5.54 -0.38
C HIS A 93 -13.92 6.71 -0.63
N GLU A 94 -13.02 7.04 0.28
CA GLU A 94 -12.24 8.27 0.17
C GLU A 94 -10.74 8.08 0.42
N VAL A 95 -9.93 8.78 -0.37
CA VAL A 95 -8.50 8.98 -0.16
C VAL A 95 -8.25 10.48 0.04
N ILE A 96 -7.70 10.87 1.19
CA ILE A 96 -7.30 12.25 1.48
C ILE A 96 -5.79 12.36 1.23
N VAL A 97 -5.38 13.33 0.41
CA VAL A 97 -3.99 13.49 0.01
C VAL A 97 -3.43 14.82 0.49
N TYR A 98 -2.45 14.77 1.38
CA TYR A 98 -1.70 15.92 1.89
C TYR A 98 -0.48 16.20 0.99
N PRO A 99 0.03 17.44 0.91
CA PRO A 99 1.24 17.73 0.15
C PRO A 99 2.49 16.97 0.63
N GLY A 100 2.58 16.72 1.93
CA GLY A 100 3.66 16.01 2.60
C GLY A 100 3.12 15.28 3.84
N GLN A 101 4.03 14.85 4.70
CA GLN A 101 3.67 14.19 5.97
C GLN A 101 2.77 15.08 6.83
N PHE A 102 1.94 14.43 7.64
CA PHE A 102 0.91 15.11 8.43
C PHE A 102 0.88 14.57 9.86
N LEU A 103 0.49 15.44 10.79
CA LEU A 103 0.29 15.04 12.18
C LEU A 103 -1.06 14.35 12.34
N SER A 104 -1.05 13.08 12.73
CA SER A 104 -2.25 12.39 13.26
C SER A 104 -2.28 12.53 14.77
N ARG A 105 -3.48 12.75 15.31
CA ARG A 105 -3.78 12.71 16.74
C ARG A 105 -4.64 11.50 17.00
N ASP A 106 -4.05 10.48 17.60
CA ASP A 106 -4.81 9.30 17.99
C ASP A 106 -5.09 9.34 19.49
N ARG A 107 -6.35 9.04 19.82
CA ARG A 107 -6.82 8.95 21.19
C ARG A 107 -7.28 7.54 21.46
N TYR A 108 -6.68 6.88 22.44
CA TYR A 108 -7.18 5.60 22.92
C TYR A 108 -7.42 5.66 24.41
N THR A 109 -8.47 4.97 24.84
CA THR A 109 -8.79 4.80 26.25
C THR A 109 -8.26 3.46 26.69
N ASP A 110 -7.38 3.44 27.70
CA ASP A 110 -6.86 2.20 28.23
C ASP A 110 -7.92 1.44 29.07
N HIS A 111 -7.54 0.24 29.52
CA HIS A 111 -8.40 -0.66 30.30
C HIS A 111 -8.80 -0.10 31.69
N ILE A 112 -8.20 1.00 32.14
CA ILE A 112 -8.56 1.70 33.39
C ILE A 112 -9.33 3.01 33.11
N GLY A 113 -9.68 3.30 31.86
CA GLY A 113 -10.47 4.47 31.48
C GLY A 113 -9.67 5.76 31.27
N LEU A 114 -8.33 5.70 31.24
CA LEU A 114 -7.48 6.86 30.97
C LEU A 114 -7.39 7.08 29.46
N VAL A 115 -7.70 8.31 29.02
CA VAL A 115 -7.54 8.72 27.62
C VAL A 115 -6.09 9.13 27.41
N HIS A 116 -5.38 8.38 26.58
CA HIS A 116 -4.06 8.73 26.08
C HIS A 116 -4.24 9.42 24.72
N GLU A 117 -3.55 10.54 24.52
CA GLU A 117 -3.47 11.24 23.23
C GLU A 117 -1.99 11.31 22.82
N PHE A 118 -1.68 10.84 21.63
CA PHE A 118 -0.34 10.97 21.04
C PHE A 118 -0.43 11.61 19.67
N GLU A 119 0.57 12.43 19.35
CA GLU A 119 0.76 12.99 18.01
C GLU A 119 1.87 12.22 17.31
N GLN A 120 1.62 11.79 16.07
CA GLN A 120 2.63 11.16 15.23
C GLN A 120 2.61 11.80 13.85
N GLU A 121 3.80 12.08 13.31
CA GLU A 121 3.96 12.47 11.92
C GLU A 121 3.90 11.21 11.04
N LEU A 122 2.97 11.19 10.10
CA LEU A 122 2.65 10.03 9.27
C LEU A 122 2.81 10.35 7.79
N ALA A 123 3.35 9.38 7.05
CA ALA A 123 3.32 9.37 5.59
C ALA A 123 1.97 8.83 5.05
N GLY A 124 1.28 7.99 5.82
CA GLY A 124 -0.01 7.40 5.47
C GLY A 124 -0.80 6.97 6.71
N GLN A 125 -2.11 6.77 6.55
CA GLN A 125 -2.96 6.15 7.56
C GLN A 125 -4.25 5.57 6.97
N ALA A 126 -4.50 4.28 7.19
CA ALA A 126 -5.77 3.62 6.88
C ALA A 126 -6.68 3.58 8.11
N ARG A 127 -7.85 4.23 8.04
CA ARG A 127 -8.86 4.17 9.10
C ARG A 127 -9.89 3.09 8.81
N SER A 128 -10.32 2.30 9.79
CA SER A 128 -11.22 1.16 9.58
C SER A 128 -12.59 1.54 9.00
N ASP A 129 -13.17 2.65 9.45
CA ASP A 129 -14.46 3.21 8.98
C ASP A 129 -14.29 4.44 8.07
N GLY A 130 -13.05 4.82 7.78
CA GLY A 130 -12.71 6.14 7.27
C GLY A 130 -11.89 6.14 5.97
N PRO A 131 -11.40 7.32 5.60
CA PRO A 131 -10.56 7.48 4.43
C PRO A 131 -9.20 6.79 4.62
N VAL A 132 -8.49 6.59 3.51
CA VAL A 132 -7.04 6.43 3.52
C VAL A 132 -6.41 7.82 3.43
N LEU A 133 -5.52 8.16 4.35
CA LEU A 133 -4.76 9.40 4.33
C LEU A 133 -3.38 9.11 3.75
N LEU A 134 -2.87 9.98 2.87
CA LEU A 134 -1.57 9.83 2.24
C LEU A 134 -0.85 11.16 2.09
N SER A 135 0.48 11.13 2.19
CA SER A 135 1.37 12.20 1.79
C SER A 135 1.73 12.06 0.31
N TRP A 136 1.51 13.10 -0.50
CA TRP A 136 1.81 13.06 -1.93
C TRP A 136 3.31 12.93 -2.22
N LEU A 137 4.16 13.58 -1.42
CA LEU A 137 5.61 13.46 -1.54
C LEU A 137 6.02 11.97 -1.50
N ASP A 138 5.54 11.29 -0.46
CA ASP A 138 5.75 9.87 -0.19
C ASP A 138 5.14 8.96 -1.27
N VAL A 139 3.91 9.26 -1.72
CA VAL A 139 3.24 8.53 -2.81
C VAL A 139 4.01 8.62 -4.14
N SER A 140 4.59 9.78 -4.43
CA SER A 140 5.31 10.03 -5.69
C SER A 140 6.68 9.35 -5.74
N GLU A 141 7.26 9.06 -4.58
CA GLU A 141 8.53 8.37 -4.40
C GLU A 141 8.36 6.86 -4.13
N SER A 142 7.14 6.39 -3.91
CA SER A 142 6.89 4.97 -3.65
C SER A 142 7.23 3.98 -4.79
N PRO A 143 7.05 4.28 -6.10
CA PRO A 143 7.13 3.24 -7.14
C PRO A 143 8.55 2.97 -7.67
N TRP A 144 9.60 3.13 -6.85
CA TRP A 144 11.02 3.09 -7.25
C TRP A 144 11.78 1.78 -6.92
N LEU A 145 11.12 0.74 -6.39
CA LEU A 145 11.73 -0.56 -6.05
C LEU A 145 12.82 -0.48 -4.97
N ASP A 146 12.63 0.37 -3.95
CA ASP A 146 13.56 0.54 -2.83
C ASP A 146 13.14 -0.19 -1.54
N GLY A 147 11.97 -0.85 -1.57
CA GLY A 147 11.44 -1.64 -0.46
C GLY A 147 10.44 -0.90 0.42
N TRP A 148 10.06 0.33 0.04
CA TRP A 148 9.08 1.13 0.75
C TRP A 148 8.03 1.70 -0.21
N ASN A 149 6.75 1.54 0.13
CA ASN A 149 5.63 2.02 -0.67
C ASN A 149 4.42 2.31 0.23
N VAL A 150 4.24 3.57 0.60
CA VAL A 150 3.14 4.00 1.48
C VAL A 150 1.76 3.67 0.93
N VAL A 151 1.59 3.68 -0.41
CA VAL A 151 0.30 3.31 -1.01
C VAL A 151 0.02 1.84 -0.79
N ILE A 152 0.97 0.95 -1.05
CA ILE A 152 0.76 -0.48 -0.85
C ILE A 152 0.57 -0.79 0.64
N HIS A 153 1.31 -0.12 1.51
CA HIS A 153 1.21 -0.23 2.96
C HIS A 153 -0.22 0.04 3.46
N GLU A 154 -0.74 1.26 3.22
CA GLU A 154 -2.07 1.63 3.71
C GLU A 154 -3.19 0.78 3.11
N PHE A 155 -3.01 0.37 1.86
CA PHE A 155 -4.00 -0.45 1.18
C PHE A 155 -3.93 -1.92 1.61
N ALA A 156 -2.79 -2.42 2.07
CA ALA A 156 -2.70 -3.69 2.77
C ALA A 156 -3.48 -3.66 4.09
N HIS A 157 -3.39 -2.57 4.88
CA HIS A 157 -4.25 -2.41 6.05
C HIS A 157 -5.74 -2.45 5.72
N LYS A 158 -6.17 -1.83 4.61
CA LYS A 158 -7.56 -1.96 4.14
C LYS A 158 -7.96 -3.40 3.84
N LEU A 159 -7.06 -4.24 3.34
CA LEU A 159 -7.33 -5.68 3.16
C LEU A 159 -7.44 -6.42 4.49
N ASP A 160 -6.57 -6.10 5.45
CA ASP A 160 -6.54 -6.71 6.79
C ASP A 160 -7.81 -6.41 7.58
N MET A 161 -8.25 -5.15 7.54
CA MET A 161 -9.44 -4.64 8.24
C MET A 161 -10.77 -5.20 7.72
N ARG A 162 -10.78 -5.93 6.60
CA ARG A 162 -12.01 -6.60 6.13
C ARG A 162 -12.52 -7.68 7.09
N SER A 163 -11.66 -8.15 8.00
CA SER A 163 -12.02 -9.12 9.05
C SER A 163 -12.49 -8.46 10.35
N GLY A 164 -12.48 -7.12 10.45
CA GLY A 164 -12.60 -6.37 11.69
C GLY A 164 -11.35 -5.54 11.95
N ASP A 165 -10.83 -5.54 13.18
CA ASP A 165 -9.61 -4.80 13.49
C ASP A 165 -8.37 -5.44 12.80
N ALA A 166 -7.45 -4.58 12.36
CA ALA A 166 -6.20 -5.00 11.73
C ALA A 166 -5.39 -5.89 12.69
N ASN A 167 -4.95 -7.05 12.20
CA ASN A 167 -4.26 -8.06 13.00
C ASN A 167 -3.20 -8.86 12.22
N GLY A 168 -2.88 -8.44 11.00
CA GLY A 168 -1.93 -9.11 10.11
C GLY A 168 -2.48 -10.36 9.43
N CYS A 169 -3.80 -10.55 9.41
CA CYS A 169 -4.45 -11.70 8.80
C CYS A 169 -5.72 -11.27 8.04
N PRO A 170 -5.57 -10.76 6.81
CA PRO A 170 -6.72 -10.46 5.96
C PRO A 170 -7.57 -11.72 5.69
N PRO A 171 -8.82 -11.56 5.21
CA PRO A 171 -9.66 -12.70 4.86
C PRO A 171 -9.02 -13.58 3.78
N LEU A 172 -8.51 -14.75 4.19
CA LEU A 172 -7.80 -15.66 3.29
C LEU A 172 -8.75 -16.37 2.32
N HIS A 173 -8.22 -16.68 1.12
CA HIS A 173 -9.00 -17.39 0.10
C HIS A 173 -9.38 -18.79 0.54
N LYS A 174 -10.51 -19.28 0.01
CA LYS A 174 -10.87 -20.70 0.15
C LYS A 174 -9.73 -21.57 -0.37
N GLY A 175 -9.21 -22.44 0.50
CA GLY A 175 -8.12 -23.38 0.21
C GLY A 175 -6.74 -22.95 0.73
N MET A 176 -6.60 -21.73 1.26
CA MET A 176 -5.38 -21.33 1.97
C MET A 176 -5.31 -21.98 3.36
N ASP A 177 -4.09 -22.36 3.78
CA ASP A 177 -3.83 -22.89 5.12
C ASP A 177 -3.71 -21.75 6.14
N TYR A 178 -4.80 -21.45 6.84
CA TYR A 178 -4.82 -20.46 7.91
C TYR A 178 -3.78 -20.75 9.01
N ALA A 179 -3.57 -22.02 9.37
CA ALA A 179 -2.59 -22.37 10.38
C ALA A 179 -1.15 -22.14 9.85
N GLY A 180 -0.93 -22.36 8.56
CA GLY A 180 0.31 -22.05 7.85
C GLY A 180 0.59 -20.55 7.79
N TRP A 181 -0.42 -19.73 7.48
CA TRP A 181 -0.32 -18.27 7.54
C TRP A 181 0.11 -17.83 8.93
N LYS A 182 -0.66 -18.19 9.95
CA LYS A 182 -0.40 -17.82 11.34
C LYS A 182 1.00 -18.24 11.79
N ARG A 183 1.40 -19.49 11.55
CA ARG A 183 2.75 -19.97 11.90
C ARG A 183 3.85 -19.14 11.23
N SER A 184 3.71 -18.87 9.93
CA SER A 184 4.75 -18.16 9.17
C SER A 184 4.89 -16.72 9.63
N PHE A 185 3.77 -16.01 9.79
CA PHE A 185 3.75 -14.63 10.27
C PHE A 185 4.21 -14.50 11.73
N SER A 186 3.77 -15.39 12.63
CA SER A 186 4.25 -15.37 14.02
C SER A 186 5.76 -15.59 14.12
N LEU A 187 6.32 -16.56 13.39
CA LEU A 187 7.77 -16.80 13.40
C LEU A 187 8.57 -15.62 12.83
N ALA A 188 8.06 -14.98 11.78
CA ALA A 188 8.71 -13.82 11.18
C ALA A 188 8.64 -12.60 12.10
N PHE A 189 7.49 -12.34 12.71
CA PHE A 189 7.30 -11.29 13.71
C PHE A 189 8.24 -11.49 14.91
N ASP A 190 8.27 -12.69 15.50
CA ASP A 190 9.17 -13.01 16.63
C ASP A 190 10.65 -12.80 16.28
N ASP A 191 11.05 -13.07 15.03
CA ASP A 191 12.42 -12.79 14.56
C ASP A 191 12.70 -11.30 14.42
N LEU A 192 11.79 -10.53 13.85
CA LEU A 192 11.91 -9.09 13.67
C LEU A 192 11.88 -8.36 15.02
N SER A 193 10.98 -8.72 15.94
CA SER A 193 10.93 -8.17 17.30
C SER A 193 12.25 -8.42 18.05
N ARG A 194 12.78 -9.64 18.00
CA ARG A 194 14.08 -9.94 18.61
C ARG A 194 15.23 -9.15 17.98
N ARG A 195 15.19 -8.89 16.67
CA ARG A 195 16.19 -8.02 16.01
C ARG A 195 16.05 -6.58 16.47
N ALA A 196 14.83 -6.06 16.56
CA ALA A 196 14.55 -4.71 17.04
C ALA A 196 15.02 -4.50 18.49
N ASP A 197 14.66 -5.41 19.39
CA ASP A 197 15.04 -5.37 20.82
C ASP A 197 16.55 -5.33 21.04
N HIS A 198 17.30 -6.00 20.16
CA HIS A 198 18.75 -6.08 20.22
C HIS A 198 19.47 -5.14 19.25
N GLN A 199 18.74 -4.24 18.57
CA GLN A 199 19.27 -3.32 17.56
C GLN A 199 20.14 -4.01 16.50
N LEU A 200 19.75 -5.21 16.11
CA LEU A 200 20.44 -6.01 15.12
C LEU A 200 20.06 -5.57 13.71
N TYR A 201 20.98 -5.79 12.77
CA TYR A 201 20.68 -5.66 11.36
C TYR A 201 19.48 -6.55 10.97
N SER A 202 18.58 -5.98 10.17
CA SER A 202 17.48 -6.68 9.54
C SER A 202 17.49 -6.40 8.03
N PRO A 203 17.22 -7.41 7.19
CA PRO A 203 17.02 -7.21 5.76
C PRO A 203 15.65 -6.60 5.41
N ILE A 204 14.75 -6.54 6.39
CA ILE A 204 13.40 -5.97 6.30
C ILE A 204 13.31 -4.85 7.34
N ASP A 205 12.56 -3.80 7.04
CA ASP A 205 12.33 -2.70 7.97
C ASP A 205 11.82 -3.22 9.32
N LEU A 206 12.47 -2.78 10.41
CA LEU A 206 12.11 -3.17 11.76
C LEU A 206 10.79 -2.54 12.23
N TYR A 207 10.22 -1.60 11.49
CA TYR A 207 8.85 -1.14 11.68
C TYR A 207 7.83 -2.31 11.65
N ALA A 208 8.12 -3.36 10.87
CA ALA A 208 7.34 -4.59 10.87
C ALA A 208 7.25 -5.30 12.24
N ALA A 209 8.11 -4.95 13.20
CA ALA A 209 8.10 -5.50 14.54
C ALA A 209 7.17 -4.76 15.53
N GLU A 210 6.55 -3.65 15.13
CA GLU A 210 5.68 -2.87 16.03
C GLU A 210 4.43 -3.65 16.45
N ASN A 211 3.72 -4.23 15.48
CA ASN A 211 2.59 -5.10 15.72
C ASN A 211 2.33 -6.01 14.50
N PRO A 212 1.46 -7.04 14.63
CA PRO A 212 1.16 -7.95 13.52
C PRO A 212 0.56 -7.29 12.27
N ALA A 213 -0.20 -6.20 12.41
CA ALA A 213 -0.77 -5.48 11.27
C ALA A 213 0.34 -4.78 10.46
N GLU A 214 1.27 -4.09 11.13
CA GLU A 214 2.45 -3.49 10.48
C GLU A 214 3.32 -4.56 9.81
N CYS A 215 3.49 -5.69 10.48
CA CYS A 215 4.21 -6.83 9.92
C CYS A 215 3.64 -7.26 8.56
N PHE A 216 2.31 -7.32 8.43
CA PHE A 216 1.65 -7.63 7.17
C PHE A 216 1.77 -6.51 6.13
N ALA A 217 1.61 -5.24 6.54
CA ALA A 217 1.71 -4.10 5.64
C ALA A 217 3.13 -3.95 5.08
N VAL A 218 4.16 -3.97 5.94
CA VAL A 218 5.57 -3.92 5.53
C VAL A 218 5.93 -5.11 4.65
N PHE A 219 5.56 -6.34 5.01
CA PHE A 219 5.83 -7.46 4.13
C PHE A 219 5.10 -7.35 2.77
N SER A 220 3.95 -6.68 2.72
CA SER A 220 3.26 -6.39 1.45
C SER A 220 4.03 -5.39 0.59
N GLU A 221 4.64 -4.36 1.17
CA GLU A 221 5.53 -3.44 0.46
C GLU A 221 6.70 -4.21 -0.18
N TYR A 222 7.43 -4.97 0.62
CA TYR A 222 8.57 -5.78 0.14
C TYR A 222 8.14 -6.81 -0.90
N PHE A 223 6.94 -7.38 -0.78
CA PHE A 223 6.43 -8.33 -1.77
C PHE A 223 6.26 -7.69 -3.16
N PHE A 224 5.84 -6.43 -3.24
CA PHE A 224 5.63 -5.74 -4.51
C PHE A 224 6.82 -4.92 -5.00
N GLU A 225 7.67 -4.40 -4.10
CA GLU A 225 8.83 -3.57 -4.42
C GLU A 225 10.12 -4.41 -4.54
N THR A 226 10.44 -5.21 -3.52
CA THR A 226 11.72 -5.92 -3.39
C THR A 226 11.53 -7.41 -3.05
N PRO A 227 10.76 -8.18 -3.84
CA PRO A 227 10.32 -9.54 -3.49
C PRO A 227 11.47 -10.51 -3.21
N HIS A 228 12.63 -10.27 -3.82
CA HIS A 228 13.84 -11.05 -3.60
C HIS A 228 14.39 -10.96 -2.18
N ALA A 229 14.06 -9.90 -1.42
CA ALA A 229 14.39 -9.82 0.01
C ALA A 229 13.60 -10.87 0.79
N LEU A 230 12.32 -11.01 0.46
CA LEU A 230 11.45 -12.01 1.07
C LEU A 230 11.85 -13.42 0.66
N THR A 231 12.14 -13.68 -0.62
CA THR A 231 12.55 -15.02 -1.05
C THR A 231 13.85 -15.47 -0.38
N ASP A 232 14.78 -14.54 -0.15
CA ASP A 232 16.11 -14.86 0.37
C ASP A 232 16.10 -14.96 1.92
N HIS A 233 15.26 -14.17 2.61
CA HIS A 233 15.27 -14.08 4.09
C HIS A 233 14.02 -14.61 4.79
N TYR A 234 12.84 -14.49 4.18
CA TYR A 234 11.55 -14.94 4.74
C TYR A 234 10.74 -15.74 3.69
N PRO A 235 11.27 -16.83 3.12
CA PRO A 235 10.63 -17.53 1.99
C PRO A 235 9.24 -18.07 2.32
N ALA A 236 8.98 -18.46 3.58
CA ALA A 236 7.65 -18.87 4.01
C ALA A 236 6.63 -17.73 3.94
N ILE A 237 7.02 -16.49 4.26
CA ILE A 237 6.18 -15.30 4.10
C ILE A 237 5.91 -15.04 2.62
N TYR A 238 6.95 -15.13 1.78
CA TYR A 238 6.78 -14.93 0.34
C TYR A 238 5.72 -15.88 -0.26
N GLU A 239 5.77 -17.17 0.09
CA GLU A 239 4.78 -18.14 -0.40
C GLU A 239 3.36 -17.86 0.11
N GLN A 240 3.21 -17.41 1.36
CA GLN A 240 1.90 -17.00 1.89
C GLN A 240 1.34 -15.78 1.15
N LEU A 241 2.17 -14.76 0.92
CA LEU A 241 1.77 -13.55 0.19
C LEU A 241 1.50 -13.82 -1.29
N LYS A 242 2.30 -14.67 -1.93
CA LYS A 242 2.06 -15.16 -3.30
C LYS A 242 0.74 -15.88 -3.41
N ALA A 243 0.40 -16.75 -2.46
CA ALA A 243 -0.89 -17.42 -2.42
C ALA A 243 -2.05 -16.45 -2.15
N PHE A 244 -1.85 -15.47 -1.27
CA PHE A 244 -2.85 -14.46 -0.94
C PHE A 244 -3.11 -13.50 -2.10
N TYR A 245 -2.10 -12.78 -2.58
CA TYR A 245 -2.22 -11.82 -3.68
C TYR A 245 -2.43 -12.48 -5.04
N LYS A 246 -2.15 -13.79 -5.16
CA LYS A 246 -2.18 -14.58 -6.40
C LYS A 246 -1.26 -14.01 -7.49
N GLN A 247 -0.18 -13.35 -7.07
CA GLN A 247 0.82 -12.71 -7.92
C GLN A 247 2.20 -13.30 -7.59
N ASP A 248 3.15 -13.22 -8.53
CA ASP A 248 4.53 -13.66 -8.32
C ASP A 248 5.53 -12.55 -8.70
N PRO A 249 5.69 -11.50 -7.88
CA PRO A 249 6.55 -10.38 -8.22
C PRO A 249 8.03 -10.75 -8.37
N ALA A 250 8.54 -11.76 -7.65
CA ALA A 250 9.92 -12.25 -7.82
C ALA A 250 10.17 -12.82 -9.23
N ALA A 251 9.13 -13.37 -9.88
CA ALA A 251 9.25 -13.86 -11.25
C ALA A 251 9.23 -12.72 -12.28
N ARG A 252 8.63 -11.55 -11.96
CA ARG A 252 8.48 -10.43 -12.90
C ARG A 252 9.52 -9.33 -12.76
N LEU A 253 9.96 -9.04 -11.54
CA LEU A 253 10.86 -7.93 -11.25
C LEU A 253 12.32 -8.34 -11.40
N PRO A 254 13.22 -7.44 -11.85
CA PRO A 254 14.65 -7.70 -11.79
C PRO A 254 15.11 -7.78 -10.31
N ARG A 255 16.16 -8.56 -10.05
CA ARG A 255 16.87 -8.49 -8.76
C ARG A 255 17.51 -7.11 -8.62
N VAL A 256 16.95 -6.27 -7.75
CA VAL A 256 17.53 -4.99 -7.35
C VAL A 256 18.45 -5.18 -6.14
N ARG A 257 19.50 -4.36 -6.01
CA ARG A 257 20.39 -4.39 -4.84
C ARG A 257 19.66 -3.81 -3.63
N TYR A 258 19.66 -4.54 -2.53
CA TYR A 258 19.06 -4.12 -1.27
C TYR A 258 19.61 -2.78 -0.77
N ARG A 259 18.72 -1.87 -0.36
CA ARG A 259 19.10 -0.73 0.47
C ARG A 259 19.27 -1.26 1.91
N PRO A 260 20.42 -1.05 2.58
CA PRO A 260 20.56 -1.43 4.00
C PRO A 260 19.65 -0.56 4.88
N CYS A 261 18.90 -1.17 5.82
CA CYS A 261 18.01 -0.52 6.80
C CYS A 261 18.63 0.55 7.73
N PHE A 262 19.92 0.90 7.58
CA PHE A 262 20.63 1.80 8.51
C PHE A 262 20.86 3.22 7.99
N GLU A 263 20.28 3.60 6.84
CA GLU A 263 20.19 5.01 6.50
C GLU A 263 18.87 5.57 7.04
N PRO A 264 18.87 6.46 8.05
CA PRO A 264 17.66 7.18 8.43
C PRO A 264 17.11 7.91 7.20
N VAL A 265 15.80 7.86 7.00
CA VAL A 265 15.13 8.76 6.06
C VAL A 265 15.22 10.16 6.64
N ASN A 266 16.28 10.88 6.26
CA ASN A 266 16.43 12.28 6.60
C ASN A 266 15.52 13.05 5.64
N PHE A 267 14.27 13.26 6.03
CA PHE A 267 13.45 14.33 5.46
C PHE A 267 14.15 15.64 5.84
N GLY A 268 15.15 16.03 5.03
CA GLY A 268 15.86 17.29 5.22
C GLY A 268 14.86 18.45 5.34
N PRO A 269 15.25 19.59 5.93
CA PRO A 269 14.32 20.69 6.17
C PRO A 269 13.58 21.08 4.89
N VAL A 270 12.25 21.02 4.96
CA VAL A 270 11.35 21.44 3.89
C VAL A 270 11.64 22.91 3.59
N THR A 271 12.34 23.17 2.49
CA THR A 271 12.55 24.52 2.01
C THR A 271 11.33 24.91 1.22
N ILE A 272 10.39 25.60 1.87
CA ILE A 272 9.27 26.26 1.21
C ILE A 272 9.87 27.36 0.32
N PRO A 273 9.73 27.32 -1.02
CA PRO A 273 10.18 28.40 -1.87
C PRO A 273 9.42 29.67 -1.49
N THR A 274 10.12 30.67 -0.99
CA THR A 274 9.52 32.01 -0.80
C THR A 274 9.19 32.54 -2.20
N PRO A 275 7.95 32.95 -2.50
CA PRO A 275 7.63 33.52 -3.80
C PRO A 275 8.51 34.76 -4.03
N ALA A 276 9.09 34.86 -5.22
CA ALA A 276 9.91 35.99 -5.60
C ALA A 276 9.11 37.30 -5.47
N PRO A 277 9.71 38.39 -4.97
CA PRO A 277 9.02 39.67 -4.93
C PRO A 277 8.66 40.09 -6.35
N GLU A 278 7.38 40.35 -6.58
CA GLU A 278 6.90 41.00 -7.79
C GLU A 278 7.56 42.39 -7.89
N TYR A 279 8.31 42.60 -8.98
CA TYR A 279 8.84 43.90 -9.38
C TYR A 279 7.99 44.48 -10.51
#